data_AF-A0A3P7W981-F1
#
_entry.id   AF-A0A3P7W981-F1
#
_cell.length_a   1.000
_cell.length_b   1.000
_cell.length_c   1.000
_cell.angle_alpha   90.00
_cell.angle_beta   90.00
_cell.angle_gamma   90.00
#
_symmetry.space_group_name_H-M   'P 1'
#
loop_
_entity.id
_entity.type
_entity.pdbx_description
1 polymer ?
#
loop_
_entity_poly.entity_id
_entity_poly.type
_entity_poly.pdbx_seq_one_letter_code
_entity_poly.pdbx_strand_id
1 'polypeptide(L)'
;MIHRPTYHNEQERKRQYRIALNFFNKKPERGVQLLTAWRFVDDSAESLANLLFGRRGLSKQMIGEYIATLHSTFHSCVLKYFIGQIDVRGMEVDVALRKAMQYFFLPKEAEKIDKIIQEFAQHYAKCNPKRTKQFRGGWDTIHMIAFAVIMLNTDLHSPNLK
;
A
#
# COMPACT_ATOMS: atom_id res chain seq x y z
N MET A 1 7.50 10.06 25.46
CA MET A 1 7.56 11.22 24.53
C MET A 1 8.69 10.99 23.53
N ILE A 2 8.45 11.18 22.23
CA ILE A 2 9.51 11.10 21.21
C ILE A 2 10.17 12.48 21.14
N HIS A 3 11.44 12.59 21.55
CA HIS A 3 12.14 13.88 21.51
C HIS A 3 12.45 14.27 20.06
N ARG A 4 12.22 15.53 19.72
CA ARG A 4 12.61 16.10 18.42
C ARG A 4 14.14 16.25 18.38
N PRO A 5 14.82 15.69 17.38
CA PRO A 5 16.25 15.89 17.22
C PRO A 5 16.54 17.27 16.64
N THR A 6 17.55 17.93 17.18
CA THR A 6 18.22 19.07 16.55
C THR A 6 19.30 18.51 15.62
N TYR A 7 19.34 19.00 14.38
CA TYR A 7 20.31 18.55 13.38
C TYR A 7 21.45 19.56 13.33
N HIS A 8 22.71 19.11 13.42
CA HIS A 8 23.86 19.99 13.29
C HIS A 8 24.53 19.85 11.92
N ASN A 9 24.26 18.76 11.18
CA ASN A 9 24.64 18.61 9.77
C ASN A 9 23.69 17.70 8.97
N GLU A 10 23.84 17.69 7.63
CA GLU A 10 23.01 16.88 6.72
C GLU A 10 23.22 15.36 6.89
N GLN A 11 24.41 14.95 7.35
CA GLN A 11 24.74 13.54 7.55
C GLN A 11 23.95 12.94 8.72
N GLU A 12 23.79 13.69 9.81
CA GLU A 12 22.96 13.32 10.96
C GLU A 12 21.49 13.20 10.59
N ARG A 13 20.98 14.15 9.79
CA ARG A 13 19.61 14.10 9.28
C ARG A 13 19.37 12.86 8.42
N LYS A 14 20.30 12.53 7.52
CA LYS A 14 20.25 11.30 6.70
C LYS A 14 20.35 10.03 7.57
N ARG A 15 21.15 10.04 8.63
CA ARG A 15 21.28 8.91 9.56
C ARG A 15 19.98 8.67 10.32
N GLN A 16 19.36 9.71 10.86
CA GLN A 16 18.09 9.59 11.58
C GLN A 16 16.96 9.17 10.65
N TYR A 17 16.93 9.68 9.43
CA TYR A 17 15.98 9.21 8.42
C TYR A 17 16.08 7.70 8.20
N ARG A 18 17.29 7.16 8.01
CA ARG A 18 17.53 5.72 7.88
C ARG A 18 17.10 4.94 9.12
N ILE A 19 17.31 5.48 10.31
CA ILE A 19 16.84 4.86 11.56
C ILE A 19 15.32 4.74 11.55
N ALA A 20 14.60 5.80 11.18
CA ALA A 20 13.13 5.78 11.10
C ALA A 20 12.62 4.75 10.08
N LEU A 21 13.26 4.66 8.90
CA LEU A 21 12.93 3.62 7.90
C LEU A 21 13.20 2.21 8.43
N ASN A 22 14.31 1.99 9.15
CA ASN A 22 14.61 0.70 9.77
C ASN A 22 13.58 0.32 10.84
N PHE A 23 13.08 1.31 11.59
CA PHE A 23 11.96 1.09 12.50
C PHE A 23 10.69 0.74 11.74
N PHE A 24 10.36 1.42 10.64
CA PHE A 24 9.20 1.08 9.82
C PHE A 24 9.27 -0.38 9.35
N ASN A 25 10.45 -0.80 8.85
CA ASN A 25 10.66 -2.16 8.34
C ASN A 25 10.53 -3.26 9.41
N LYS A 26 10.57 -2.92 10.70
CA LYS A 26 10.37 -3.86 11.82
C LYS A 26 9.01 -3.69 12.49
N LYS A 27 8.57 -2.44 12.65
CA LYS A 27 7.36 -1.98 13.35
C LYS A 27 6.83 -0.72 12.64
N PRO A 28 5.92 -0.86 11.65
CA PRO A 28 5.49 0.23 10.78
C PRO A 28 4.97 1.44 11.54
N GLU A 29 4.07 1.21 12.49
CA GLU A 29 3.52 2.23 13.39
C GLU A 29 4.61 3.07 14.06
N ARG A 30 5.64 2.40 14.59
CA ARG A 30 6.73 3.10 15.26
C ARG A 30 7.58 3.90 14.27
N GLY A 31 7.83 3.35 13.09
CA GLY A 31 8.53 4.04 12.02
C GLY A 31 7.80 5.31 11.58
N VAL A 32 6.49 5.23 11.35
CA VAL A 32 5.66 6.38 10.98
C VAL A 32 5.65 7.43 12.08
N GLN A 33 5.46 7.03 13.35
CA GLN A 33 5.55 7.97 14.48
C GLN A 33 6.89 8.72 14.51
N LEU A 34 8.01 8.04 14.26
CA LEU A 34 9.33 8.68 14.19
C LEU A 34 9.43 9.62 12.98
N LEU A 35 8.96 9.20 11.81
CA LEU A 35 8.97 10.03 10.60
C LEU A 35 8.17 11.31 10.79
N THR A 36 7.00 11.24 11.41
CA THR A 36 6.13 12.40 11.69
C THR A 36 6.73 13.28 12.79
N ALA A 37 7.14 12.69 13.93
CA ALA A 37 7.71 13.44 15.05
C ALA A 37 9.01 14.18 14.69
N TRP A 38 9.82 13.58 13.80
CA TRP A 38 11.07 14.18 13.32
C TRP A 38 10.89 15.09 12.09
N ARG A 39 9.64 15.31 11.66
CA ARG A 39 9.26 16.18 10.53
C ARG A 39 9.88 15.75 9.19
N PHE A 40 10.00 14.44 8.98
CA PHE A 40 10.33 13.87 7.67
C PHE A 40 9.10 13.68 6.78
N VAL A 41 7.91 13.61 7.39
CA VAL A 41 6.61 13.58 6.72
C VAL A 41 5.62 14.38 7.55
N ASP A 42 4.66 15.00 6.88
CA ASP A 42 3.55 15.66 7.56
C ASP A 42 2.56 14.61 8.09
N ASP A 43 1.82 14.99 9.13
CA ASP A 43 0.82 14.14 9.77
C ASP A 43 -0.49 14.09 8.96
N SER A 44 -0.38 13.68 7.70
CA SER A 44 -1.50 13.54 6.79
C SER A 44 -1.41 12.23 6.02
N ALA A 45 -2.58 11.64 5.75
CA ALA A 45 -2.68 10.37 5.04
C ALA A 45 -2.07 10.44 3.62
N GLU A 46 -2.24 11.58 2.94
CA GLU A 46 -1.69 11.83 1.61
C GLU A 46 -0.16 11.90 1.64
N SER A 47 0.44 12.68 2.55
CA SER A 47 1.89 12.79 2.67
C SER A 47 2.54 11.46 3.00
N LEU A 48 1.88 10.67 3.87
CA LEU A 48 2.34 9.33 4.20
C LEU A 48 2.22 8.37 3.01
N ALA A 49 1.10 8.37 2.29
CA ALA A 49 0.93 7.57 1.08
C ALA A 49 2.01 7.88 0.03
N ASN A 50 2.31 9.15 -0.21
CA ASN A 50 3.38 9.60 -1.11
C ASN A 50 4.76 9.11 -0.64
N LEU A 51 5.01 9.14 0.67
CA LEU A 51 6.24 8.61 1.26
C LEU A 51 6.37 7.10 1.05
N LEU A 52 5.29 6.34 1.23
CA LEU A 52 5.29 4.89 1.07
C LEU A 52 5.44 4.47 -0.40
N PHE A 53 4.85 5.22 -1.34
CA PHE A 53 4.86 4.89 -2.76
C PHE A 53 6.24 5.08 -3.42
N GLY A 54 6.92 6.19 -3.10
CA GLY A 54 8.09 6.65 -3.87
C GLY A 54 9.47 6.28 -3.31
N ARG A 55 9.57 5.70 -2.10
CA ARG A 55 10.86 5.71 -1.37
C ARG A 55 11.58 4.36 -1.29
N ARG A 56 12.84 4.38 -1.77
CA ARG A 56 13.80 3.29 -1.61
C ARG A 56 14.13 3.09 -0.12
N GLY A 57 14.20 1.84 0.33
CA GLY A 57 14.56 1.48 1.70
C GLY A 57 13.39 1.09 2.60
N LEU A 58 12.14 1.16 2.10
CA LEU A 58 10.96 0.61 2.75
C LEU A 58 10.70 -0.82 2.26
N SER A 59 10.36 -1.72 3.18
CA SER A 59 9.97 -3.09 2.88
C SER A 59 8.57 -3.13 2.29
N LYS A 60 8.43 -3.67 1.08
CA LYS A 60 7.13 -3.85 0.40
C LYS A 60 6.14 -4.69 1.21
N GLN A 61 6.65 -5.67 1.97
CA GLN A 61 5.84 -6.45 2.89
C GLN A 61 5.25 -5.58 4.00
N MET A 62 6.08 -4.73 4.61
CA MET A 62 5.65 -3.86 5.70
C MET A 62 4.75 -2.72 5.22
N ILE A 63 4.92 -2.27 3.97
CA ILE A 63 3.99 -1.33 3.33
C ILE A 63 2.61 -1.97 3.24
N GLY A 64 2.50 -3.17 2.66
CA GLY A 64 1.22 -3.89 2.52
C GLY A 64 0.54 -4.12 3.87
N GLU A 65 1.32 -4.56 4.86
CA GLU A 65 0.86 -4.75 6.23
C GLU A 65 0.29 -3.46 6.87
N TYR A 66 0.99 -2.34 6.68
CA TYR A 66 0.61 -1.05 7.27
C TYR A 66 -0.62 -0.43 6.60
N ILE A 67 -0.65 -0.38 5.27
CA ILE A 67 -1.79 0.23 4.55
C ILE A 67 -3.07 -0.59 4.73
N ALA A 68 -2.95 -1.90 4.99
CA ALA A 68 -4.08 -2.79 5.21
C ALA A 68 -4.52 -2.88 6.68
N THR A 69 -3.98 -2.07 7.59
CA THR A 69 -4.43 -2.03 8.99
C THR A 69 -5.95 -1.86 9.07
N LEU A 70 -6.61 -2.80 9.75
CA LEU A 70 -8.06 -2.86 9.89
C LEU A 70 -8.56 -1.85 10.94
N HIS A 71 -9.85 -1.53 10.91
CA HIS A 71 -10.53 -0.67 11.89
C HIS A 71 -9.92 0.73 12.12
N SER A 72 -9.14 1.25 11.17
CA SER A 72 -8.55 2.59 11.25
C SER A 72 -8.91 3.42 10.02
N THR A 73 -9.63 4.53 10.24
CA THR A 73 -9.98 5.50 9.20
C THR A 73 -8.75 6.15 8.58
N PHE A 74 -7.74 6.46 9.39
CA PHE A 74 -6.47 7.01 8.90
C PHE A 74 -5.79 6.07 7.90
N HIS A 75 -5.62 4.79 8.26
CA HIS A 75 -5.01 3.80 7.37
C HIS A 75 -5.84 3.55 6.12
N SER A 76 -7.18 3.56 6.22
CA SER A 76 -8.05 3.50 5.05
C SER A 76 -7.85 4.70 4.11
N CYS A 77 -7.66 5.91 4.64
CA CYS A 77 -7.30 7.06 3.83
C CYS A 77 -5.91 6.90 3.18
N VAL A 78 -4.92 6.42 3.92
CA VAL A 78 -3.56 6.16 3.38
C VAL A 78 -3.63 5.14 2.24
N LEU A 79 -4.36 4.04 2.41
CA LEU A 79 -4.58 3.02 1.39
C LEU A 79 -5.21 3.62 0.13
N LYS A 80 -6.27 4.42 0.29
CA LYS A 80 -6.94 5.11 -0.82
C LYS A 80 -6.01 6.04 -1.59
N TYR A 81 -5.22 6.87 -0.90
CA TYR A 81 -4.23 7.73 -1.56
C TYR A 81 -3.08 6.94 -2.19
N PHE A 82 -2.68 5.82 -1.59
CA PHE A 82 -1.61 4.97 -2.10
C PHE A 82 -2.04 4.25 -3.39
N ILE A 83 -3.19 3.59 -3.37
CA ILE A 83 -3.76 2.92 -4.55
C ILE A 83 -4.09 3.93 -5.64
N GLY A 84 -4.60 5.11 -5.25
CA GLY A 84 -4.90 6.22 -6.15
C GLY A 84 -3.73 6.70 -7.01
N GLN A 85 -2.49 6.51 -6.55
CA GLN A 85 -1.27 6.87 -7.30
C GLN A 85 -0.93 5.87 -8.42
N ILE A 86 -1.53 4.68 -8.41
CA ILE A 86 -1.24 3.64 -9.40
C ILE A 86 -2.03 3.95 -10.68
N ASP A 87 -1.32 4.28 -11.75
CA ASP A 87 -1.96 4.50 -13.04
C ASP A 87 -2.38 3.16 -13.67
N VAL A 88 -3.68 2.93 -13.70
CA VAL A 88 -4.33 1.72 -14.24
C VAL A 88 -5.21 2.01 -15.46
N ARG A 89 -5.13 3.22 -16.03
CA ARG A 89 -5.99 3.64 -17.13
C ARG A 89 -5.69 2.82 -18.40
N GLY A 90 -6.75 2.33 -19.04
CA GLY A 90 -6.69 1.55 -20.28
C GLY A 90 -6.24 0.09 -20.12
N MET A 91 -5.75 -0.31 -18.94
CA MET A 91 -5.25 -1.66 -18.66
C MET A 91 -6.40 -2.66 -18.45
N GLU A 92 -6.14 -3.94 -18.67
CA GLU A 92 -7.00 -5.04 -18.19
C GLU A 92 -6.83 -5.21 -16.67
N VAL A 93 -7.83 -5.82 -16.01
CA VAL A 93 -7.88 -5.95 -14.54
C VAL A 93 -6.66 -6.69 -13.99
N ASP A 94 -6.29 -7.80 -14.62
CA ASP A 94 -5.16 -8.64 -14.23
C ASP A 94 -3.81 -7.94 -14.43
N VAL A 95 -3.67 -7.16 -15.52
CA VAL A 95 -2.47 -6.34 -15.79
C VAL A 95 -2.35 -5.21 -14.76
N ALA A 96 -3.46 -4.51 -14.49
CA ALA A 96 -3.51 -3.46 -13.47
C ALA A 96 -3.20 -3.99 -12.07
N LEU A 97 -3.71 -5.18 -11.73
CA LEU A 97 -3.46 -5.82 -10.43
C LEU A 97 -1.99 -6.22 -10.28
N ARG A 98 -1.40 -6.84 -11.31
CA ARG A 98 0.04 -7.17 -11.32
C ARG A 98 0.90 -5.93 -11.18
N LYS A 99 0.53 -4.81 -11.83
CA LYS A 99 1.20 -3.52 -11.65
C LYS A 99 1.09 -3.02 -10.21
N ALA A 100 -0.09 -3.11 -9.58
CA ALA A 100 -0.28 -2.71 -8.18
C ALA A 100 0.60 -3.52 -7.21
N MET A 101 0.69 -4.84 -7.40
CA MET A 101 1.52 -5.74 -6.60
C MET A 101 3.04 -5.52 -6.76
N GLN A 102 3.48 -4.66 -7.68
CA GLN A 102 4.89 -4.26 -7.74
C GLN A 102 5.25 -3.27 -6.62
N TYR A 103 4.28 -2.56 -6.04
CA TYR A 103 4.51 -1.51 -5.04
C TYR A 103 4.47 -2.03 -3.60
N PHE A 104 3.73 -3.11 -3.34
CA PHE A 104 3.57 -3.73 -2.03
C PHE A 104 3.41 -5.24 -2.18
N PHE A 105 3.66 -5.99 -1.11
CA PHE A 105 3.26 -7.40 -1.04
C PHE A 105 1.97 -7.55 -0.27
N LEU A 106 1.12 -8.46 -0.72
CA LEU A 106 -0.14 -8.75 -0.05
C LEU A 106 0.12 -9.27 1.38
N PRO A 107 -0.63 -8.81 2.38
CA PRO A 107 -0.64 -9.39 3.72
C PRO A 107 -1.05 -10.87 3.69
N LYS A 108 -0.90 -11.56 4.82
CA LYS A 108 -1.27 -12.98 4.93
C LYS A 108 -2.73 -13.16 5.34
N GLU A 109 -3.29 -12.18 6.03
CA GLU A 109 -4.66 -12.22 6.54
C GLU A 109 -5.67 -11.93 5.44
N ALA A 110 -6.64 -12.83 5.26
CA ALA A 110 -7.64 -12.72 4.20
C ALA A 110 -8.43 -11.40 4.26
N GLU A 111 -8.79 -10.93 5.45
CA GLU A 111 -9.50 -9.66 5.65
C GLU A 111 -8.68 -8.44 5.18
N LYS A 112 -7.35 -8.48 5.35
CA LYS A 112 -6.46 -7.40 4.90
C LYS A 112 -6.29 -7.42 3.38
N ILE A 113 -6.20 -8.62 2.80
CA ILE A 113 -6.19 -8.79 1.34
C ILE A 113 -7.48 -8.22 0.77
N ASP A 114 -8.64 -8.63 1.30
CA ASP A 114 -9.97 -8.17 0.87
C ASP A 114 -10.06 -6.64 0.86
N LYS A 115 -9.64 -6.00 1.96
CA LYS A 115 -9.57 -4.53 2.06
C LYS A 115 -8.75 -3.87 0.94
N ILE A 116 -7.58 -4.42 0.61
CA ILE A 116 -6.74 -3.89 -0.49
C ILE A 116 -7.44 -4.08 -1.84
N ILE A 117 -8.00 -5.26 -2.08
CA ILE A 117 -8.64 -5.59 -3.37
C ILE A 117 -9.91 -4.77 -3.58
N GLN A 118 -10.67 -4.50 -2.52
CA GLN A 118 -11.82 -3.60 -2.57
C GLN A 118 -11.42 -2.19 -3.00
N GLU A 119 -10.39 -1.60 -2.38
CA GLU A 119 -9.93 -0.26 -2.76
C GLU A 119 -9.36 -0.25 -4.19
N PHE A 120 -8.60 -1.29 -4.57
CA PHE A 120 -8.11 -1.45 -5.95
C PHE A 120 -9.25 -1.52 -6.97
N ALA A 121 -10.29 -2.33 -6.71
CA ALA A 121 -11.42 -2.48 -7.62
C ALA A 121 -12.19 -1.15 -7.79
N GLN A 122 -12.39 -0.42 -6.70
CA GLN A 122 -13.01 0.91 -6.74
C GLN A 122 -12.17 1.93 -7.51
N HIS A 123 -10.85 1.93 -7.31
CA HIS A 123 -9.93 2.80 -8.05
C HIS A 123 -9.90 2.47 -9.55
N TYR A 124 -9.78 1.19 -9.89
CA TYR A 124 -9.84 0.73 -11.27
C TYR A 124 -11.16 1.11 -11.95
N ALA A 125 -12.28 0.96 -11.24
CA ALA A 125 -13.59 1.32 -11.74
C ALA A 125 -13.72 2.81 -12.08
N LYS A 126 -13.16 3.68 -11.22
CA LYS A 126 -13.11 5.13 -11.45
C LYS A 126 -12.21 5.49 -12.63
N CYS A 127 -11.07 4.80 -12.78
CA CYS A 127 -10.13 5.04 -13.85
C CYS A 127 -10.57 4.49 -15.22
N ASN A 128 -11.40 3.45 -15.24
CA ASN A 128 -11.79 2.72 -16.45
C ASN A 128 -13.32 2.62 -16.63
N PRO A 129 -14.08 3.73 -16.61
CA PRO A 129 -15.54 3.69 -16.56
C PRO A 129 -16.18 2.96 -17.74
N LYS A 130 -15.58 3.03 -18.94
CA LYS A 130 -16.07 2.32 -20.14
C LYS A 130 -15.99 0.80 -20.00
N ARG A 131 -14.88 0.29 -19.46
CA ARG A 131 -14.66 -1.14 -19.21
C ARG A 131 -15.52 -1.62 -18.05
N THR A 132 -15.62 -0.82 -16.99
CA THR A 132 -16.46 -1.14 -15.84
C THR A 132 -17.92 -1.29 -16.21
N LYS A 133 -18.45 -0.47 -17.13
CA LYS A 133 -19.82 -0.60 -17.64
C LYS A 133 -20.10 -1.92 -18.38
N GLN A 134 -19.06 -2.61 -18.86
CA GLN A 134 -19.22 -3.94 -19.47
C GLN A 134 -19.50 -5.02 -18.42
N PHE A 135 -19.06 -4.81 -17.17
CA PHE A 135 -19.36 -5.70 -16.05
C PHE A 135 -20.70 -5.34 -15.42
N ARG A 136 -21.65 -6.27 -15.41
CA ARG A 136 -23.01 -6.05 -14.83
C ARG A 136 -22.97 -5.67 -13.34
N GLY A 137 -21.96 -6.10 -12.59
CA GLY A 137 -21.76 -5.77 -11.18
C GLY A 137 -20.74 -4.64 -10.92
N GLY A 138 -20.29 -3.91 -11.95
CA GLY A 138 -19.36 -2.79 -11.79
C GLY A 138 -18.08 -3.18 -11.05
N TRP A 139 -17.82 -2.56 -9.90
CA TRP A 139 -16.61 -2.80 -9.10
C TRP A 139 -16.65 -4.13 -8.33
N ASP A 140 -17.83 -4.66 -8.00
CA ASP A 140 -17.97 -5.95 -7.31
C ASP A 140 -17.47 -7.11 -8.19
N THR A 141 -17.76 -7.05 -9.50
CA THR A 141 -17.23 -8.04 -10.45
C THR A 141 -15.71 -7.92 -10.60
N ILE A 142 -15.16 -6.70 -10.64
CA ILE A 142 -13.71 -6.47 -10.70
C ILE A 142 -13.03 -7.02 -9.45
N HIS A 143 -13.64 -6.84 -8.28
CA HIS A 143 -13.18 -7.38 -7.01
C HIS A 143 -13.08 -8.91 -7.04
N MET A 144 -14.15 -9.60 -7.48
CA MET A 144 -14.15 -11.06 -7.63
C MET A 144 -13.09 -11.55 -8.63
N ILE A 145 -12.93 -10.86 -9.78
CA ILE A 145 -11.90 -11.19 -10.77
C ILE A 145 -10.50 -11.05 -10.16
N ALA A 146 -10.23 -9.95 -9.45
CA ALA A 146 -8.93 -9.73 -8.81
C ALA A 146 -8.61 -10.80 -7.76
N PHE A 147 -9.60 -11.21 -6.96
CA PHE A 147 -9.47 -12.32 -6.03
C PHE A 147 -9.16 -13.64 -6.74
N ALA A 148 -9.89 -13.97 -7.80
CA ALA A 148 -9.64 -15.17 -8.60
C ALA A 148 -8.21 -15.18 -9.16
N VAL A 149 -7.73 -14.04 -9.69
CA VAL A 149 -6.36 -13.91 -10.19
C VAL A 149 -5.32 -14.11 -9.08
N ILE A 150 -5.57 -13.61 -7.87
CA ILE A 150 -4.65 -13.79 -6.73
C ILE A 150 -4.63 -15.25 -6.28
N MET A 151 -5.78 -15.89 -6.14
CA MET A 151 -5.87 -17.31 -5.78
C MET A 151 -5.16 -18.19 -6.81
N LEU A 152 -5.43 -17.97 -8.10
CA LEU A 152 -4.76 -18.68 -9.21
C LEU A 152 -3.23 -18.49 -9.16
N ASN A 153 -2.74 -17.27 -8.92
CA ASN A 153 -1.30 -17.01 -8.80
C ASN A 153 -0.68 -17.60 -7.52
N THR A 154 -1.45 -17.73 -6.45
CA THR A 154 -1.01 -18.32 -5.18
C THR A 154 -0.91 -19.84 -5.33
N ASP A 155 -1.85 -20.47 -6.05
CA ASP A 155 -1.82 -21.90 -6.38
C ASP A 155 -0.66 -22.25 -7.33
N LEU A 156 -0.34 -21.38 -8.31
CA LEU A 156 0.74 -21.62 -9.27
C LEU A 156 2.16 -21.47 -8.69
N HIS A 157 2.31 -20.72 -7.60
CA HIS A 157 3.61 -20.36 -7.01
C HIS A 157 3.82 -20.81 -5.56
N SER A 158 2.89 -21.58 -4.99
CA SER A 158 3.09 -22.21 -3.68
C SER A 158 3.84 -23.54 -3.85
N PRO A 159 5.12 -23.67 -3.41
CA PRO A 159 5.81 -24.95 -3.35
C PRO A 159 5.23 -25.93 -2.30
N ASN A 160 4.09 -25.60 -1.69
CA ASN A 160 3.44 -26.35 -0.60
C ASN A 160 2.32 -27.29 -1.06
N LEU A 161 2.27 -27.63 -2.35
CA LEU A 161 1.48 -28.76 -2.86
C LEU A 161 2.44 -29.86 -3.35
N LYS A 162 3.10 -30.51 -2.40
CA LYS A 162 3.62 -31.88 -2.52
C LYS A 162 3.34 -32.63 -1.23
#